data_AF-A0A655RGZ9-F1
#
_entry.id   AF-A0A655RGZ9-F1
#
_cell.length_a   1.000
_cell.length_b   1.000
_cell.length_c   1.000
_cell.angle_alpha   90.00
_cell.angle_beta   90.00
_cell.angle_gamma   90.00
#
_symmetry.space_group_name_H-M   'P 1'
#
loop_
_entity.id
_entity.type
_entity.pdbx_description
1 polymer ?
#
loop_
_entity_poly.entity_id
_entity_poly.type
_entity_poly.pdbx_seq_one_letter_code
_entity_poly.pdbx_strand_id
1 'polypeptide(L)'
;MYCFPQSEIANIQTTIDQRAIGDSTITSQKTLIAFRHTFSHYHLDITPILLQLSRKPDIVMEGSKGLWYNLSQPDEIGLAAPVKQLLHSLPFDIDSHI
;
A
#
# COMPACT_ATOMS: atom_id res chain seq x y z
N MET A 1 12.06 -9.69 0.01
CA MET A 1 11.78 -8.30 0.45
C MET A 1 10.34 -7.98 0.10
N TYR A 2 9.56 -7.46 1.04
CA TYR A 2 8.14 -7.16 0.82
C TYR A 2 7.96 -5.75 0.22
N CYS A 3 7.06 -5.65 -0.76
CA CYS A 3 6.64 -4.40 -1.39
C CYS A 3 5.13 -4.37 -1.61
N PHE A 4 4.59 -3.16 -1.77
CA PHE A 4 3.22 -2.96 -2.20
C PHE A 4 3.05 -3.33 -3.68
N PRO A 5 1.83 -3.71 -4.11
CA PRO A 5 1.54 -3.83 -5.53
C PRO A 5 1.78 -2.49 -6.24
N GLN A 6 2.28 -2.56 -7.47
CA GLN A 6 2.48 -1.42 -8.34
C GLN A 6 1.65 -1.58 -9.61
N SER A 7 1.16 -0.46 -10.15
CA SER A 7 0.55 -0.37 -11.47
C SER A 7 1.23 0.77 -12.21
N GLU A 8 1.56 0.57 -13.48
CA GLU A 8 2.16 1.62 -14.32
C GLU A 8 1.14 2.69 -14.72
N ILE A 9 -0.14 2.33 -14.66
CA ILE A 9 -1.27 3.21 -14.96
C ILE A 9 -2.01 3.53 -13.66
N ALA A 10 -2.63 4.70 -13.60
CA ALA A 10 -3.47 5.10 -12.46
C ALA A 10 -4.71 4.20 -12.25
N ASN A 11 -4.90 3.18 -13.09
CA ASN A 11 -5.91 2.15 -12.91
C ASN A 11 -5.38 1.05 -11.98
N ILE A 12 -6.01 0.96 -10.80
CA ILE A 12 -5.68 -0.02 -9.75
C ILE A 12 -6.68 -1.18 -9.68
N GLN A 13 -7.69 -1.22 -10.56
CA GLN A 13 -8.79 -2.20 -10.50
C GLN A 13 -8.26 -3.63 -10.58
N THR A 14 -7.37 -3.91 -11.52
CA THR A 14 -6.75 -5.22 -11.66
C THR A 14 -6.02 -5.66 -10.38
N THR A 15 -5.41 -4.72 -9.66
CA THR A 15 -4.72 -5.01 -8.39
C THR A 15 -5.70 -5.31 -7.27
N ILE A 16 -6.82 -4.58 -7.23
CA ILE A 16 -7.93 -4.77 -6.28
C ILE A 16 -8.56 -6.15 -6.48
N ASP A 17 -8.88 -6.50 -7.73
CA ASP A 17 -9.51 -7.76 -8.13
C ASP A 17 -8.64 -8.97 -7.77
N GLN A 18 -7.33 -8.90 -8.08
CA GLN A 18 -6.36 -9.96 -7.75
C GLN A 18 -6.25 -10.22 -6.24
N ARG A 19 -6.63 -9.24 -5.43
CA ARG A 19 -6.58 -9.28 -3.98
C ARG A 19 -7.95 -9.49 -3.37
N ALA A 20 -8.94 -9.94 -4.14
CA ALA A 20 -10.30 -10.22 -3.66
C ALA A 20 -10.89 -9.08 -2.79
N ILE A 21 -10.45 -7.84 -3.03
CA ILE A 21 -11.04 -6.64 -2.42
C ILE A 21 -12.22 -6.32 -3.34
N GLY A 22 -13.43 -6.74 -2.97
CA GLY A 22 -14.60 -6.39 -3.77
C GLY A 22 -14.85 -4.87 -3.75
N ASP A 23 -15.22 -4.27 -4.87
CA ASP A 23 -15.48 -2.82 -4.99
C ASP A 23 -16.44 -2.29 -3.92
N SER A 24 -17.44 -3.09 -3.54
CA SER A 24 -18.41 -2.77 -2.48
C SER A 24 -17.80 -2.64 -1.08
N THR A 25 -16.54 -3.03 -0.91
CA THR A 25 -15.79 -2.95 0.34
C THR A 25 -14.96 -1.68 0.43
N ILE A 26 -14.69 -0.98 -0.68
CA ILE A 26 -13.91 0.26 -0.67
C ILE A 26 -14.82 1.42 -0.30
N THR A 27 -14.52 2.11 0.81
CA THR A 27 -15.30 3.28 1.27
C THR A 27 -14.68 4.60 0.84
N SER A 28 -13.37 4.62 0.58
CA SER A 28 -12.66 5.81 0.14
C SER A 28 -11.36 5.43 -0.56
N GLN A 29 -10.95 6.24 -1.52
CA GLN A 29 -9.67 6.17 -2.19
C GLN A 29 -9.02 7.55 -2.16
N LYS A 30 -7.77 7.61 -1.68
CA LYS A 30 -6.98 8.84 -1.62
C LYS A 30 -5.62 8.62 -2.28
N THR A 31 -5.25 9.52 -3.17
CA THR A 31 -3.87 9.63 -3.64
C THR A 31 -3.05 10.37 -2.59
N LEU A 32 -1.97 9.76 -2.11
CA LEU A 32 -1.05 10.37 -1.16
C LEU A 32 0.05 11.18 -1.88
N ILE A 33 0.88 11.86 -1.09
CA ILE A 33 1.99 12.66 -1.62
C ILE A 33 2.96 11.75 -2.39
N ALA A 34 3.18 12.09 -3.67
CA ALA A 34 4.13 11.38 -4.49
C ALA A 34 5.57 11.67 -4.01
N PHE A 35 6.43 10.66 -4.08
CA PHE A 35 7.83 10.80 -3.70
C PHE A 35 8.74 10.01 -4.63
N ARG A 36 10.02 10.38 -4.66
CA ARG A 36 11.04 9.71 -5.45
C ARG A 36 11.96 8.88 -4.56
N HIS A 37 12.23 7.65 -4.97
CA HIS A 37 13.30 6.84 -4.40
C HIS A 37 14.41 6.65 -5.43
N THR A 38 15.66 6.88 -5.01
CA THR A 38 16.83 6.82 -5.89
C THR A 38 17.65 5.57 -5.61
N PHE A 39 17.81 4.74 -6.62
CA PHE A 39 18.78 3.65 -6.65
C PHE A 39 20.04 4.10 -7.40
N SER A 40 21.12 3.34 -7.31
CA SER A 40 22.39 3.67 -8.00
C SER A 40 22.26 3.83 -9.52
N HIS A 41 21.27 3.17 -10.14
CA HIS A 41 21.15 3.11 -11.60
C HIS A 41 19.78 3.54 -12.15
N TYR A 42 18.81 3.90 -11.29
CA TYR A 42 17.49 4.37 -11.72
C TYR A 42 16.76 5.10 -10.59
N HIS A 43 15.70 5.82 -10.94
CA HIS A 43 14.78 6.46 -10.00
C HIS A 43 13.40 5.84 -10.13
N LEU A 44 12.71 5.69 -8.99
CA LEU A 44 11.28 5.39 -8.95
C LEU A 44 10.53 6.62 -8.48
N ASP A 45 9.66 7.14 -9.35
CA ASP A 45 8.60 8.05 -8.95
C ASP A 45 7.40 7.23 -8.48
N ILE A 46 7.01 7.44 -7.23
CA ILE A 46 6.01 6.63 -6.54
C ILE A 46 4.85 7.54 -6.17
N THR A 47 3.65 7.18 -6.63
CA THR A 47 2.39 7.82 -6.25
C THR A 47 1.57 6.83 -5.44
N PRO A 48 1.58 6.91 -4.10
CA PRO A 48 0.87 5.96 -3.27
C PRO A 48 -0.64 6.17 -3.32
N ILE A 49 -1.39 5.08 -3.35
CA ILE A 49 -2.85 5.10 -3.24
C ILE A 49 -3.27 4.43 -1.94
N LEU A 50 -4.00 5.17 -1.11
CA LEU A 50 -4.59 4.69 0.14
C LEU A 50 -6.05 4.32 -0.10
N LEU A 51 -6.42 3.08 0.21
CA LEU A 51 -7.79 2.60 0.18
C LEU A 51 -8.29 2.39 1.61
N GLN A 52 -9.44 2.97 1.93
CA GLN A 52 -10.17 2.65 3.15
C GLN A 52 -11.21 1.60 2.83
N LEU A 53 -11.27 0.56 3.67
CA LEU A 53 -12.18 -0.57 3.51
C LEU A 53 -13.25 -0.54 4.60
N SER A 54 -14.51 -0.85 4.26
CA SER A 54 -15.64 -0.95 5.20
C SER A 54 -15.52 -2.15 6.12
N ARG A 55 -14.81 -3.18 5.68
CA ARG A 55 -14.52 -4.41 6.43
C ARG A 55 -13.17 -4.97 6.01
N LYS A 56 -12.59 -5.78 6.89
CA LYS A 56 -11.40 -6.56 6.56
C LYS A 56 -11.78 -7.59 5.47
N PRO A 57 -11.02 -7.70 4.37
CA PRO A 57 -11.28 -8.72 3.35
C PRO A 57 -11.22 -10.12 3.95
N ASP A 58 -12.10 -11.01 3.49
CA ASP A 58 -12.20 -12.40 3.94
C ASP A 58 -11.02 -13.29 3.49
N ILE A 59 -9.92 -12.70 3.01
CA ILE A 59 -8.72 -13.44 2.65
C ILE A 59 -8.08 -13.99 3.92
N VAL A 60 -8.38 -15.25 4.19
CA VAL A 60 -7.49 -16.14 4.95
C VAL A 60 -6.15 -16.13 4.21
N MET A 61 -5.06 -15.82 4.90
CA MET A 61 -3.71 -15.83 4.31
C MET A 61 -3.36 -17.23 3.79
N GLU A 62 -3.78 -17.55 2.58
CA GLU A 62 -3.39 -18.77 1.88
C GLU A 62 -1.97 -18.56 1.34
N GLY A 63 -1.00 -18.60 2.27
CA GLY A 63 0.41 -18.96 2.10
C GLY A 63 1.30 -18.28 1.04
N SER A 64 0.79 -17.41 0.16
CA SER A 64 1.56 -17.08 -1.06
C SER A 64 1.28 -15.74 -1.75
N LYS A 65 0.26 -14.95 -1.38
CA LYS A 65 -0.15 -13.77 -2.20
C LYS A 65 -0.13 -12.39 -1.53
N GLY A 66 0.12 -12.30 -0.21
CA GLY A 66 0.20 -10.98 0.43
C GLY A 66 0.40 -11.04 1.94
N LEU A 67 0.74 -9.89 2.52
CA LEU A 67 0.93 -9.70 3.95
C LEU A 67 0.04 -8.55 4.43
N TRP A 68 -0.73 -8.80 5.49
CA TRP A 68 -1.37 -7.73 6.27
C TRP A 68 -0.38 -7.22 7.31
N TYR A 69 0.21 -6.06 7.05
CA TYR A 69 1.21 -5.47 7.93
C TYR A 69 0.55 -4.61 9.02
N ASN A 70 0.84 -4.89 10.29
CA ASN A 70 0.31 -4.14 11.42
C ASN A 70 1.23 -2.94 11.72
N LEU A 71 0.71 -1.72 11.58
CA LEU A 71 1.48 -0.49 11.85
C LEU A 71 1.72 -0.24 13.34
N SER A 72 0.84 -0.75 14.21
CA SER A 72 0.96 -0.58 15.67
C SER A 72 1.89 -1.62 16.29
N GLN A 73 2.07 -2.76 15.63
CA GLN A 73 2.98 -3.83 16.03
C GLN A 73 3.73 -4.30 14.78
N PRO A 74 4.77 -3.55 14.37
CA PRO A 74 5.51 -3.88 13.16
C PRO A 74 6.27 -5.18 13.34
N ASP A 75 6.03 -6.15 12.46
CA ASP A 75 6.80 -7.39 12.41
C ASP A 75 8.23 -7.12 11.93
N GLU A 76 9.21 -7.88 12.45
CA GLU A 76 10.60 -7.83 11.98
C GLU A 76 10.74 -8.55 10.62
N ILE A 77 10.21 -7.95 9.57
CA ILE A 77 10.31 -8.42 8.20
C ILE A 77 11.14 -7.49 7.33
N GLY A 78 11.76 -8.06 6.29
CA GLY A 78 12.49 -7.30 5.29
C GLY A 78 11.56 -6.47 4.40
N LEU A 79 11.31 -5.22 4.76
CA LEU A 79 10.62 -4.22 3.93
C LEU A 79 11.59 -3.49 2.99
N ALA A 80 11.12 -3.16 1.78
CA ALA A 80 11.86 -2.29 0.87
C ALA A 80 12.05 -0.89 1.46
N ALA A 81 13.18 -0.24 1.19
CA ALA A 81 13.45 1.13 1.61
C ALA A 81 12.31 2.14 1.27
N PRO A 82 11.76 2.18 0.03
CA PRO A 82 10.63 3.07 -0.26
C PRO A 82 9.35 2.72 0.50
N VAL A 83 9.15 1.45 0.87
CA VAL A 83 8.00 1.01 1.67
C VAL A 83 8.14 1.48 3.11
N LYS A 84 9.34 1.34 3.70
CA LYS A 84 9.63 1.87 5.05
C LYS A 84 9.39 3.39 5.11
N GLN A 85 9.87 4.11 4.09
CA GLN A 85 9.66 5.55 3.97
C GLN A 85 8.17 5.91 3.92
N LEU A 86 7.39 5.22 3.08
CA LEU A 86 5.94 5.43 2.98
C LEU A 86 5.23 5.15 4.31
N LEU A 87 5.56 4.05 4.99
CA LEU A 87 4.92 3.71 6.26
C LEU A 87 5.24 4.70 7.39
N HIS A 88 6.44 5.31 7.36
CA HIS A 88 6.80 6.36 8.31
C HIS A 88 6.07 7.69 8.04
N SER A 89 5.76 8.03 6.77
CA SER A 89 5.03 9.27 6.44
C SER A 89 3.52 9.12 6.61
N LEU A 90 3.01 7.89 6.50
CA LEU A 90 1.58 7.60 6.44
C LEU A 90 0.76 8.19 7.60
N PRO A 91 1.19 8.15 8.89
CA PRO A 91 0.42 8.78 9.97
C PRO A 91 0.17 10.28 9.72
N PHE A 92 1.19 11.01 9.25
CA PHE A 92 1.06 12.42 8.93
C PHE A 92 0.14 12.67 7.74
N ASP A 93 0.19 11.81 6.71
CA ASP A 93 -0.66 11.93 5.50
C ASP A 93 -2.15 11.64 5.77
N ILE A 94 -2.43 10.81 6.79
CA ILE A 94 -3.78 10.50 7.26
C ILE A 94 -4.29 11.64 8.17
N ASP A 95 -3.46 12.15 9.08
CA ASP A 95 -3.87 13.15 10.09
C ASP A 95 -3.95 14.59 9.57
N SER A 96 -3.25 14.94 8.48
CA SER A 96 -3.18 16.32 7.94
C SER A 96 -4.52 16.88 7.40
N HIS A 97 -5.65 16.22 7.66
CA HIS A 97 -6.97 16.58 7.14
C HIS A 97 -8.11 16.42 8.18
N ILE A 98 -7.81 16.53 9.49
CA ILE A 98 -8.81 16.80 10.54
C ILE A 98 -8.74 18.27 10.93
#